data_AF-A0A8T1VLA6-F1
#
_entry.id   AF-A0A8T1VLA6-F1
#
_cell.length_a   1.000
_cell.length_b   1.000
_cell.length_c   1.000
_cell.angle_alpha   90.00
_cell.angle_beta   90.00
_cell.angle_gamma   90.00
#
_symmetry.space_group_name_H-M   'P 1'
#
loop_
_entity.id
_entity.type
_entity.pdbx_description
1 polymer ?
#
loop_
_entity_poly.entity_id
_entity_poly.type
_entity_poly.pdbx_seq_one_letter_code
_entity_poly.pdbx_strand_id
1 'polypeptide(L)'
;MKLHAQRKDKGLPPAVVYDSIWDSQMVHGCVCEEGYAGGDCSERLCATGDDPLTGAATDSLFGFQKNEKQSVFCAATSGTLTLSYRGQTTVRIDAIDNADAVRKKLNVLHTLQNVNVLFGGNSTTMCTADGNIVTVEFTQNFGPLPLLVGDASLLVHAGIGMTPKLSISKAEVGSKENEECSNRGRCDFTSGVCTCYVGYTTSNGEGSPGDRGDCGATDSTIIACPGETACSGHGYCSGAPQFRCFCVAGYTSGDCSVRPCPEGIAWFDTPMADNRAHSMAVCSGVGVCEESLGECTCPVPFEGAACERLMCPPGSDPACNGHGRCLTMAELALEARSSLGDPLSITYGSTPNNPRTWDFNKIQGCVCDEGFEGHDCARRSCPRGDDPRTTGQTREVQTIRCVYTTLATFTLSFRGKVSPLLSSNMLAADLQAALATVSTIGDVQVSYSAGPNSGACTLSNQAANIISVTFISALGDLPPLLVNADRNAVLLPVFIINSDGISGSVRGTNENSECSNNGLCDYSTGTCQCFDGMASSNGLGGLGLRADCGYLVPETIRLADVSEV
;
A
#
# COMPACT_ATOMS: atom_id res chain seq x y z
N MET A 1 6.73 11.71 -1.45
CA MET A 1 6.24 12.29 -0.16
C MET A 1 7.30 13.05 0.64
N LYS A 2 8.56 12.58 0.73
CA LYS A 2 9.66 13.24 1.46
C LYS A 2 9.86 14.73 1.14
N LEU A 3 9.87 15.08 -0.15
CA LEU A 3 10.03 16.47 -0.58
C LEU A 3 8.86 17.35 -0.14
N HIS A 4 7.63 16.82 -0.11
CA HIS A 4 6.47 17.55 0.37
C HIS A 4 6.53 17.77 1.90
N ALA A 5 7.00 16.77 2.65
CA ALA A 5 7.25 16.89 4.10
C ALA A 5 8.24 18.03 4.42
N GLN A 6 9.24 18.23 3.56
CA GLN A 6 10.27 19.27 3.70
C GLN A 6 9.87 20.64 3.12
N ARG A 7 8.96 20.65 2.13
CA ARG A 7 8.39 21.88 1.56
C ARG A 7 7.29 22.38 2.48
N LYS A 8 7.65 23.00 3.60
CA LYS A 8 6.66 23.70 4.43
C LYS A 8 6.89 25.19 4.52
N ASP A 9 5.77 25.87 4.33
CA ASP A 9 5.54 27.28 4.53
C ASP A 9 5.42 27.63 6.02
N LYS A 10 5.76 28.87 6.40
CA LYS A 10 5.95 29.34 7.79
C LYS A 10 4.67 29.34 8.66
N GLY A 11 3.51 28.97 8.09
CA GLY A 11 2.19 29.14 8.70
C GLY A 11 1.39 27.87 9.06
N LEU A 12 1.97 26.67 8.95
CA LEU A 12 1.30 25.40 9.32
C LEU A 12 2.05 24.72 10.48
N PRO A 13 1.43 23.78 11.25
CA PRO A 13 2.05 23.04 12.37
C PRO A 13 3.43 22.45 12.02
N PRO A 14 4.30 22.05 12.97
CA PRO A 14 5.71 21.77 12.71
C PRO A 14 5.95 20.92 11.45
N ALA A 15 7.04 21.23 10.74
CA ALA A 15 7.47 20.45 9.59
C ALA A 15 7.54 18.98 9.98
N VAL A 16 6.79 18.14 9.27
CA VAL A 16 6.80 16.70 9.51
C VAL A 16 7.94 16.09 8.71
N VAL A 17 8.62 15.10 9.27
CA VAL A 17 9.73 14.41 8.62
C VAL A 17 9.23 13.11 8.00
N TYR A 18 9.57 12.84 6.73
CA TYR A 18 9.22 11.59 6.07
C TYR A 18 10.44 11.01 5.35
N ASP A 19 11.32 10.35 6.09
CA ASP A 19 12.63 9.88 5.61
C ASP A 19 13.00 8.45 6.03
N SER A 20 12.31 7.90 7.04
CA SER A 20 12.61 6.58 7.61
C SER A 20 11.70 5.46 7.12
N ILE A 21 10.65 5.80 6.37
CA ILE A 21 9.79 4.83 5.68
C ILE A 21 10.40 4.51 4.31
N TRP A 22 10.29 3.23 3.92
CA TRP A 22 10.96 2.67 2.74
C TRP A 22 10.57 3.39 1.44
N ASP A 23 9.34 3.88 1.35
CA ASP A 23 8.77 4.49 0.17
C ASP A 23 9.03 5.99 0.05
N SER A 24 9.69 6.59 1.05
CA SER A 24 9.94 8.04 1.14
C SER A 24 10.61 8.61 -0.12
N GLN A 25 11.38 7.78 -0.82
CA GLN A 25 12.08 8.10 -2.07
C GLN A 25 11.61 7.28 -3.27
N MET A 26 10.66 6.36 -3.08
CA MET A 26 10.18 5.47 -4.14
C MET A 26 8.84 5.94 -4.70
N VAL A 27 7.97 6.50 -3.84
CA VAL A 27 6.61 6.90 -4.22
C VAL A 27 6.48 8.42 -4.34
N HIS A 28 5.96 8.83 -5.49
CA HIS A 28 5.78 10.21 -5.91
C HIS A 28 4.34 10.44 -6.37
N GLY A 29 3.84 11.63 -6.09
CA GLY A 29 2.52 12.09 -6.51
C GLY A 29 2.59 13.56 -6.92
N CYS A 30 1.53 14.05 -7.55
CA CYS A 30 1.43 15.45 -7.92
C CYS A 30 1.13 16.34 -6.70
N VAL A 31 1.60 17.58 -6.75
CA VAL A 31 1.17 18.64 -5.84
C VAL A 31 0.42 19.62 -6.72
N CYS A 32 -0.88 19.73 -6.51
CA CYS A 32 -1.74 20.55 -7.36
C CYS A 32 -1.53 22.04 -7.07
N GLU A 33 -1.68 22.84 -8.13
CA GLU A 33 -1.70 24.30 -8.00
C GLU A 33 -2.98 24.75 -7.28
N GLU A 34 -2.98 26.00 -6.79
CA GLU A 34 -4.15 26.56 -6.13
C GLU A 34 -5.38 26.48 -7.04
N GLY A 35 -6.49 25.98 -6.50
CA GLY A 35 -7.74 25.77 -7.24
C GLY A 35 -7.82 24.44 -7.99
N TYR A 36 -6.81 23.57 -7.91
CA TYR A 36 -6.84 22.22 -8.48
C TYR A 36 -6.71 21.12 -7.42
N ALA A 37 -7.25 19.95 -7.72
CA ALA A 37 -7.29 18.77 -6.87
C ALA A 37 -7.31 17.47 -7.71
N GLY A 38 -7.48 16.32 -7.05
CA GLY A 38 -7.44 15.01 -7.67
C GLY A 38 -6.03 14.43 -7.75
N GLY A 39 -5.94 13.13 -8.06
CA GLY A 39 -4.67 12.40 -8.10
C GLY A 39 -3.71 12.89 -9.20
N ASP A 40 -4.26 13.42 -10.29
CA ASP A 40 -3.54 13.95 -11.45
C ASP A 40 -3.62 15.48 -11.58
N CYS A 41 -4.23 16.15 -10.60
CA CYS A 41 -4.47 17.60 -10.59
C CYS A 41 -5.36 18.11 -11.73
N SER A 42 -6.18 17.24 -12.34
CA SER A 42 -7.12 17.64 -13.40
C SER A 42 -8.42 18.24 -12.87
N GLU A 43 -8.80 17.94 -11.62
CA GLU A 43 -10.03 18.43 -11.01
C GLU A 43 -9.84 19.88 -10.55
N ARG A 44 -10.88 20.70 -10.71
CA ARG A 44 -10.94 22.06 -10.20
C ARG A 44 -11.77 22.12 -8.93
N LEU A 45 -11.24 22.78 -7.92
CA LEU A 45 -11.96 23.05 -6.68
C LEU A 45 -13.06 24.08 -6.95
N CYS A 46 -14.28 23.77 -6.53
CA CYS A 46 -15.36 24.72 -6.51
C CYS A 46 -15.27 25.67 -5.32
N ALA A 47 -15.95 26.81 -5.45
CA ALA A 47 -16.12 27.74 -4.35
C ALA A 47 -16.83 27.03 -3.17
N THR A 48 -16.32 27.23 -1.97
CA THR A 48 -16.91 26.70 -0.74
C THR A 48 -17.49 27.82 0.09
N GLY A 49 -18.59 27.61 0.82
CA GLY A 49 -19.22 28.64 1.62
C GLY A 49 -20.14 28.16 2.71
N ASP A 50 -20.70 29.14 3.39
CA ASP A 50 -21.70 28.96 4.44
C ASP A 50 -23.06 28.67 3.78
N ASP A 51 -23.84 27.79 4.39
CA ASP A 51 -25.19 27.48 3.90
C ASP A 51 -26.14 28.63 4.33
N PRO A 52 -26.80 29.34 3.38
CA PRO A 52 -27.56 30.54 3.69
C PRO A 52 -28.80 30.30 4.54
N LEU A 53 -29.21 29.04 4.71
CA LEU A 53 -30.41 28.67 5.47
C LEU A 53 -30.11 27.99 6.80
N THR A 54 -28.84 27.82 7.18
CA THR A 54 -28.45 27.35 8.51
C THR A 54 -28.06 28.53 9.39
N GLY A 55 -27.88 28.31 10.70
CA GLY A 55 -27.18 29.27 11.52
C GLY A 55 -27.98 30.47 12.05
N ALA A 56 -29.27 30.56 11.74
CA ALA A 56 -30.12 31.64 12.23
C ALA A 56 -30.24 31.62 13.77
N ALA A 57 -30.50 32.77 14.39
CA ALA A 57 -30.63 32.87 15.86
C ALA A 57 -31.77 32.00 16.44
N THR A 58 -32.68 31.54 15.59
CA THR A 58 -33.81 30.65 15.92
C THR A 58 -33.62 29.22 15.42
N ASP A 59 -32.48 28.91 14.80
CA ASP A 59 -32.19 27.59 14.27
C ASP A 59 -31.85 26.60 15.40
N SER A 60 -32.81 25.73 15.72
CA SER A 60 -32.63 24.69 16.73
C SER A 60 -31.87 23.46 16.23
N LEU A 61 -31.66 23.33 14.91
CA LEU A 61 -31.05 22.17 14.28
C LEU A 61 -29.53 22.33 14.14
N PHE A 62 -29.08 23.51 13.67
CA PHE A 62 -27.65 23.83 13.48
C PHE A 62 -27.10 24.81 14.52
N GLY A 63 -27.98 25.44 15.31
CA GLY A 63 -27.60 26.47 16.28
C GLY A 63 -27.26 27.80 15.62
N PHE A 64 -26.96 28.81 16.43
CA PHE A 64 -26.55 30.11 15.92
C PHE A 64 -25.09 30.06 15.42
N GLN A 65 -24.90 30.46 14.17
CA GLN A 65 -23.58 30.47 13.55
C GLN A 65 -22.77 31.71 13.91
N LYS A 66 -21.45 31.52 13.98
CA LYS A 66 -20.52 32.57 14.36
C LYS A 66 -19.25 32.51 13.53
N ASN A 67 -18.70 33.68 13.25
CA ASN A 67 -17.37 33.82 12.67
C ASN A 67 -16.29 33.40 13.68
N GLU A 68 -15.19 32.82 13.19
CA GLU A 68 -14.01 32.60 14.03
C GLU A 68 -13.37 33.95 14.36
N LYS A 69 -12.99 34.14 15.63
CA LYS A 69 -12.21 35.29 16.08
C LYS A 69 -10.93 34.82 16.72
N GLN A 70 -9.82 35.39 16.28
CA GLN A 70 -8.51 35.17 16.87
C GLN A 70 -8.04 36.43 17.57
N SER A 71 -7.43 36.25 18.74
CA SER A 71 -6.85 37.32 19.54
C SER A 71 -5.36 37.38 19.30
N VAL A 72 -4.86 38.55 18.90
CA VAL A 72 -3.44 38.88 18.77
C VAL A 72 -3.09 39.84 19.90
N PHE A 73 -2.39 39.35 20.91
CA PHE A 73 -1.86 40.18 21.98
C PHE A 73 -0.48 40.72 21.57
N CYS A 74 -0.30 42.04 21.54
CA CYS A 74 0.99 42.68 21.28
C CYS A 74 1.37 43.71 22.35
N ALA A 75 2.45 43.42 23.10
CA ALA A 75 3.10 44.35 24.02
C ALA A 75 4.47 44.80 23.47
N ALA A 76 4.53 46.03 22.98
CA ALA A 76 5.72 46.66 22.42
C ALA A 76 5.53 48.19 22.37
N THR A 77 6.63 48.94 22.33
CA THR A 77 6.61 50.40 22.24
C THR A 77 6.95 50.93 20.85
N SER A 78 7.65 50.15 20.03
CA SER A 78 8.04 50.51 18.65
C SER A 78 8.48 49.27 17.86
N GLY A 79 8.89 49.47 16.61
CA GLY A 79 9.32 48.39 15.72
C GLY A 79 8.17 47.83 14.89
N THR A 80 8.39 46.65 14.30
CA THR A 80 7.44 46.02 13.38
C THR A 80 7.27 44.54 13.68
N LEU A 81 6.10 44.00 13.36
CA LEU A 81 5.84 42.56 13.33
C LEU A 81 5.32 42.13 11.96
N THR A 82 5.22 40.83 11.73
CA THR A 82 4.42 40.28 10.62
C THR A 82 3.45 39.23 11.14
N LEU A 83 2.33 39.07 10.43
CA LEU A 83 1.38 37.99 10.65
C LEU A 83 1.37 37.11 9.41
N SER A 84 1.31 35.79 9.59
CA SER A 84 1.24 34.82 8.49
C SER A 84 0.01 33.94 8.61
N TYR A 85 -0.62 33.65 7.48
CA TYR A 85 -1.78 32.78 7.37
C TYR A 85 -1.67 31.86 6.16
N ARG A 86 -1.76 30.54 6.38
CA ARG A 86 -1.66 29.51 5.32
C ARG A 86 -0.52 29.77 4.33
N GLY A 87 0.60 30.26 4.85
CA GLY A 87 1.82 30.47 4.08
C GLY A 87 2.04 31.84 3.45
N GLN A 88 1.02 32.69 3.45
CA GLN A 88 1.16 34.09 3.09
C GLN A 88 1.58 34.90 4.32
N THR A 89 2.61 35.75 4.21
CA THR A 89 3.02 36.68 5.27
C THR A 89 2.69 38.10 4.89
N THR A 90 2.08 38.87 5.80
CA THR A 90 1.82 40.29 5.59
C THR A 90 3.10 41.05 5.31
N VAL A 91 2.96 42.18 4.61
CA VAL A 91 3.96 43.25 4.76
C VAL A 91 4.09 43.62 6.25
N ARG A 92 5.23 44.24 6.61
CA ARG A 92 5.48 44.62 8.01
C ARG A 92 4.35 45.49 8.55
N ILE A 93 3.84 45.10 9.71
CA ILE A 93 2.85 45.84 10.50
C ILE A 93 3.64 46.62 11.55
N ASP A 94 3.49 47.94 11.55
CA ASP A 94 4.15 48.81 12.50
C ASP A 94 3.46 48.71 13.86
N ALA A 95 4.23 48.76 14.95
CA ALA A 95 3.66 48.73 16.31
C ALA A 95 2.65 49.85 16.57
N ILE A 96 2.73 50.95 15.78
CA ILE A 96 1.85 52.11 15.85
C ILE A 96 0.72 52.10 14.80
N ASP A 97 0.61 51.06 13.96
CA ASP A 97 -0.46 50.98 12.97
C ASP A 97 -1.84 50.99 13.65
N ASN A 98 -2.78 51.72 13.07
CA ASN A 98 -4.18 51.67 13.50
C ASN A 98 -4.89 50.43 12.93
N ALA A 99 -6.08 50.12 13.44
CA ALA A 99 -6.83 48.93 13.06
C ALA A 99 -7.10 48.82 11.55
N ASP A 100 -7.35 49.94 10.86
CA ASP A 100 -7.58 49.96 9.40
C ASP A 100 -6.31 49.61 8.61
N ALA A 101 -5.16 50.12 9.05
CA ALA A 101 -3.87 49.78 8.44
C ALA A 101 -3.55 48.28 8.61
N VAL A 102 -3.76 47.73 9.82
CA VAL A 102 -3.58 46.29 10.09
C VAL A 102 -4.53 45.45 9.23
N ARG A 103 -5.81 45.82 9.19
CA ARG A 103 -6.83 45.16 8.36
C ARG A 103 -6.42 45.12 6.90
N LYS A 104 -6.00 46.26 6.32
CA LYS A 104 -5.55 46.34 4.93
C LYS A 104 -4.35 45.45 4.67
N LYS A 105 -3.38 45.39 5.59
CA LYS A 105 -2.20 44.52 5.46
C LYS A 105 -2.56 43.03 5.50
N LEU A 106 -3.56 42.63 6.28
CA LEU A 106 -4.07 41.25 6.34
C LEU A 106 -4.91 40.88 5.10
N ASN A 107 -5.80 41.75 4.64
CA ASN A 107 -6.68 41.51 3.49
C ASN A 107 -5.95 41.48 2.13
N VAL A 108 -4.63 41.73 2.11
CA VAL A 108 -3.79 41.56 0.90
C VAL A 108 -3.36 40.11 0.72
N LEU A 109 -3.40 39.27 1.76
CA LEU A 109 -3.04 37.86 1.66
C LEU A 109 -4.15 37.12 0.91
N HIS A 110 -3.88 36.55 -0.26
CA HIS A 110 -4.92 35.86 -1.04
C HIS A 110 -5.52 34.64 -0.32
N THR A 111 -4.76 34.04 0.61
CA THR A 111 -5.25 32.95 1.47
C THR A 111 -6.26 33.42 2.52
N LEU A 112 -6.35 34.73 2.77
CA LEU A 112 -7.38 35.40 3.57
C LEU A 112 -8.31 36.19 2.65
N GLN A 113 -9.54 35.72 2.47
CA GLN A 113 -10.50 36.42 1.61
C GLN A 113 -10.85 37.78 2.22
N ASN A 114 -11.24 37.80 3.50
CA ASN A 114 -11.53 39.03 4.22
C ASN A 114 -11.50 38.82 5.74
N VAL A 115 -10.95 39.80 6.46
CA VAL A 115 -11.01 39.88 7.91
C VAL A 115 -11.43 41.28 8.37
N ASN A 116 -12.07 41.34 9.53
CA ASN A 116 -12.25 42.57 10.28
C ASN A 116 -11.26 42.64 11.45
N VAL A 117 -10.81 43.84 11.79
CA VAL A 117 -9.82 44.05 12.86
C VAL A 117 -10.37 45.06 13.85
N LEU A 118 -10.41 44.66 15.12
CA LEU A 118 -10.89 45.47 16.23
C LEU A 118 -9.84 45.51 17.33
N PHE A 119 -9.50 46.71 17.82
CA PHE A 119 -8.57 46.89 18.94
C PHE A 119 -9.32 46.90 20.27
N GLY A 120 -8.71 46.34 21.30
CA GLY A 120 -9.28 46.24 22.63
C GLY A 120 -9.30 47.59 23.36
N GLY A 121 -10.42 47.88 24.02
CA GLY A 121 -10.61 49.09 24.82
C GLY A 121 -10.53 50.36 23.97
N ASN A 122 -9.69 51.31 24.38
CA ASN A 122 -9.50 52.59 23.70
C ASN A 122 -8.16 52.65 22.92
N SER A 123 -7.53 51.50 22.68
CA SER A 123 -6.25 51.43 21.99
C SER A 123 -6.37 51.88 20.54
N THR A 124 -5.45 52.71 20.07
CA THR A 124 -5.41 53.23 18.69
C THR A 124 -4.25 52.67 17.86
N THR A 125 -3.36 51.89 18.49
CA THR A 125 -2.13 51.32 17.91
C THR A 125 -2.10 49.79 18.06
N MET A 126 -1.45 49.10 17.12
CA MET A 126 -1.33 47.64 17.10
C MET A 126 -0.72 47.08 18.39
N CYS A 127 0.27 47.76 18.94
CA CYS A 127 0.93 47.40 20.19
C CYS A 127 0.89 48.58 21.17
N THR A 128 0.87 48.28 22.47
CA THR A 128 1.06 49.24 23.55
C THR A 128 2.09 48.69 24.54
N ALA A 129 2.60 49.53 25.46
CA ALA A 129 3.57 49.08 26.46
C ALA A 129 2.99 47.96 27.37
N ASP A 130 1.72 48.08 27.76
CA ASP A 130 1.05 47.10 28.62
C ASP A 130 0.42 45.93 27.83
N GLY A 131 0.39 46.06 26.50
CA GLY A 131 -0.23 45.09 25.60
C GLY A 131 -1.58 45.55 25.07
N ASN A 132 -1.75 45.47 23.75
CA ASN A 132 -3.05 45.61 23.10
C ASN A 132 -3.57 44.22 22.73
N ILE A 133 -4.88 44.00 22.88
CA ILE A 133 -5.58 42.82 22.39
C ILE A 133 -6.26 43.22 21.07
N VAL A 134 -5.75 42.67 19.97
CA VAL A 134 -6.28 42.88 18.63
C VAL A 134 -7.11 41.67 18.24
N THR A 135 -8.42 41.87 18.06
CA THR A 135 -9.34 40.83 17.59
C THR A 135 -9.35 40.84 16.07
N VAL A 136 -8.99 39.72 15.47
CA VAL A 136 -9.11 39.46 14.03
C VAL A 136 -10.29 38.52 13.84
N GLU A 137 -11.36 39.03 13.23
CA GLU A 137 -12.57 38.28 12.89
C GLU A 137 -12.51 37.85 11.43
N PHE A 138 -12.67 36.54 11.19
CA PHE A 138 -12.67 35.96 9.85
C PHE A 138 -14.08 36.03 9.28
N THR A 139 -14.30 36.89 8.31
CA THR A 139 -15.64 37.16 7.77
C THR A 139 -15.96 36.39 6.50
N GLN A 140 -14.95 35.83 5.82
CA GLN A 140 -15.16 35.06 4.58
C GLN A 140 -14.40 33.72 4.50
N ASN A 141 -13.53 33.44 5.47
CA ASN A 141 -12.95 32.12 5.64
C ASN A 141 -13.73 31.41 6.74
N PHE A 142 -14.41 30.30 6.40
CA PHE A 142 -15.25 29.55 7.33
C PHE A 142 -14.69 28.16 7.63
N GLY A 143 -15.36 27.42 8.52
CA GLY A 143 -14.92 26.10 8.97
C GLY A 143 -13.74 26.15 9.95
N PRO A 144 -13.01 25.04 10.12
CA PRO A 144 -11.89 24.96 11.06
C PRO A 144 -10.66 25.72 10.54
N LEU A 145 -10.40 26.89 11.11
CA LEU A 145 -9.27 27.74 10.70
C LEU A 145 -8.02 27.51 11.57
N PRO A 146 -6.80 27.52 10.98
CA PRO A 146 -5.56 27.55 11.75
C PRO A 146 -5.33 28.93 12.38
N LEU A 147 -4.50 28.97 13.44
CA LEU A 147 -4.09 30.24 14.05
C LEU A 147 -3.17 31.05 13.13
N LEU A 148 -3.29 32.38 13.20
CA LEU A 148 -2.27 33.29 12.68
C LEU A 148 -0.93 33.03 13.37
N VAL A 149 0.15 33.09 12.59
CA VAL A 149 1.52 32.96 13.10
C VAL A 149 2.19 34.33 13.08
N GLY A 150 2.60 34.82 14.25
CA GLY A 150 3.24 36.12 14.40
C GLY A 150 4.76 36.05 14.52
N ASP A 151 5.47 36.94 13.84
CA ASP A 151 6.91 37.16 14.00
C ASP A 151 7.15 38.50 14.73
N ALA A 152 7.69 38.41 15.94
CA ALA A 152 7.98 39.54 16.82
C ALA A 152 9.46 39.98 16.81
N SER A 153 10.30 39.38 15.95
CA SER A 153 11.77 39.57 15.98
C SER A 153 12.24 41.02 15.83
N LEU A 154 11.41 41.88 15.24
CA LEU A 154 11.70 43.30 15.01
C LEU A 154 10.86 44.25 15.88
N LEU A 155 10.14 43.73 16.87
CA LEU A 155 9.49 44.56 17.88
C LEU A 155 10.52 45.04 18.91
N VAL A 156 10.26 46.21 19.49
CA VAL A 156 11.11 46.81 20.52
C VAL A 156 10.25 47.27 21.69
N HIS A 157 10.76 47.05 22.91
CA HIS A 157 10.12 47.50 24.15
C HIS A 157 11.08 48.40 24.92
N ALA A 158 10.72 49.67 25.11
CA ALA A 158 11.57 50.68 25.73
C ALA A 158 11.69 50.57 27.27
N GLY A 159 11.16 49.51 27.88
CA GLY A 159 11.14 49.31 29.32
C GLY A 159 12.39 48.56 29.78
N ILE A 160 13.05 49.02 30.84
CA ILE A 160 14.25 48.36 31.37
C ILE A 160 13.89 46.94 31.83
N GLY A 161 14.51 45.92 31.22
CA GLY A 161 14.25 44.50 31.53
C GLY A 161 12.97 43.93 30.92
N MET A 162 12.23 44.72 30.13
CA MET A 162 11.04 44.26 29.42
C MET A 162 11.41 43.78 28.02
N THR A 163 10.78 42.70 27.56
CA THR A 163 10.91 42.20 26.19
C THR A 163 9.57 42.31 25.47
N PRO A 164 9.55 42.56 24.15
CA PRO A 164 8.32 42.55 23.38
C PRO A 164 7.62 41.19 23.50
N LYS A 165 6.30 41.20 23.62
CA LYS A 165 5.49 39.99 23.67
C LYS A 165 4.45 40.01 22.56
N LEU A 166 4.43 38.94 21.76
CA LEU A 166 3.41 38.67 20.77
C LEU A 166 2.86 37.27 21.01
N SER A 167 1.56 37.14 21.16
CA SER A 167 0.92 35.83 21.28
C SER A 167 -0.43 35.82 20.59
N ILE A 168 -0.75 34.72 19.92
CA ILE A 168 -1.98 34.53 19.19
C ILE A 168 -2.76 33.39 19.84
N SER A 169 -4.07 33.56 20.05
CA SER A 169 -4.97 32.54 20.57
C SER A 169 -6.34 32.59 19.90
N LYS A 170 -7.12 31.51 19.99
CA LYS A 170 -8.53 31.53 19.57
C LYS A 170 -9.36 32.25 20.63
N ALA A 171 -10.07 33.31 20.24
CA ALA A 171 -10.99 34.05 21.09
C ALA A 171 -12.42 33.49 21.00
N GLU A 172 -12.85 33.12 19.79
CA GLU A 172 -14.14 32.51 19.51
C GLU A 172 -13.96 31.49 18.39
N VAL A 173 -14.39 30.24 18.59
CA VAL A 173 -14.34 29.20 17.56
C VAL A 173 -15.50 29.43 16.59
N GLY A 174 -15.19 29.52 15.30
CA GLY A 174 -16.22 29.69 14.26
C GLY A 174 -17.08 28.43 14.11
N SER A 175 -18.35 28.62 13.79
CA SER A 175 -19.32 27.55 13.54
C SER A 175 -19.98 27.62 12.16
N LYS A 176 -19.71 28.66 11.37
CA LYS A 176 -20.13 28.73 9.96
C LYS A 176 -19.52 27.57 9.17
N GLU A 177 -20.33 26.97 8.30
CA GLU A 177 -19.86 25.88 7.47
C GLU A 177 -18.99 26.40 6.32
N ASN A 178 -18.18 25.53 5.73
CA ASN A 178 -17.37 25.86 4.55
C ASN A 178 -17.49 24.72 3.54
N GLU A 179 -18.68 24.63 2.97
CA GLU A 179 -19.13 23.49 2.20
C GLU A 179 -19.05 23.81 0.72
N GLU A 180 -18.74 22.80 -0.09
CA GLU A 180 -18.73 22.95 -1.53
C GLU A 180 -20.08 23.46 -2.04
N CYS A 181 -20.03 24.56 -2.81
CA CYS A 181 -21.21 25.26 -3.31
C CYS A 181 -22.26 25.54 -2.21
N SER A 182 -21.81 25.83 -0.98
CA SER A 182 -22.64 26.12 0.19
C SER A 182 -23.73 25.06 0.46
N ASN A 183 -23.54 23.81 0.00
CA ASN A 183 -24.57 22.77 -0.03
C ASN A 183 -25.87 23.17 -0.76
N ARG A 184 -25.82 24.20 -1.61
CA ARG A 184 -26.95 24.79 -2.35
C ARG A 184 -26.69 24.93 -3.85
N GLY A 185 -25.66 24.24 -4.33
CA GLY A 185 -25.43 23.99 -5.74
C GLY A 185 -24.71 22.66 -5.95
N ARG A 186 -24.45 22.38 -7.22
CA ARG A 186 -23.62 21.26 -7.68
C ARG A 186 -22.31 21.77 -8.25
N CYS A 187 -21.20 21.21 -7.81
CA CYS A 187 -19.89 21.50 -8.37
C CYS A 187 -19.71 20.78 -9.72
N ASP A 188 -19.16 21.48 -10.70
CA ASP A 188 -18.56 20.86 -11.87
C ASP A 188 -17.03 20.88 -11.72
N PHE A 189 -16.44 19.73 -11.39
CA PHE A 189 -14.99 19.58 -11.20
C PHE A 189 -14.16 19.82 -12.47
N THR A 190 -14.78 19.88 -13.65
CA THR A 190 -14.05 20.24 -14.89
C THR A 190 -13.84 21.75 -14.99
N SER A 191 -14.81 22.54 -14.53
CA SER A 191 -14.79 24.00 -14.63
C SER A 191 -14.51 24.73 -13.31
N GLY A 192 -14.73 24.07 -12.16
CA GLY A 192 -14.68 24.65 -10.82
C GLY A 192 -15.87 25.57 -10.52
N VAL A 193 -16.96 25.46 -11.30
CA VAL A 193 -18.13 26.34 -11.19
C VAL A 193 -19.27 25.64 -10.48
N CYS A 194 -19.86 26.33 -9.51
CA CYS A 194 -21.09 25.89 -8.85
C CYS A 194 -22.32 26.23 -9.70
N THR A 195 -23.11 25.21 -10.02
CA THR A 195 -24.46 25.38 -10.56
C THR A 195 -25.45 25.43 -9.40
N CYS A 196 -25.95 26.61 -9.08
CA CYS A 196 -26.86 26.78 -7.94
C CYS A 196 -28.24 26.14 -8.19
N TYR A 197 -28.80 25.55 -7.14
CA TYR A 197 -30.18 25.06 -7.19
C TYR A 197 -31.16 26.24 -7.30
N VAL A 198 -32.39 25.95 -7.70
CA VAL A 198 -33.43 26.97 -7.90
C VAL A 198 -33.64 27.79 -6.62
N GLY A 199 -33.55 29.11 -6.77
CA GLY A 199 -33.74 30.09 -5.71
C GLY A 199 -32.47 30.48 -4.95
N TYR A 200 -31.33 29.87 -5.30
CA TYR A 200 -30.03 30.19 -4.76
C TYR A 200 -29.16 30.88 -5.80
N THR A 201 -28.30 31.77 -5.32
CA THR A 201 -27.36 32.52 -6.14
C THR A 201 -26.03 32.65 -5.40
N THR A 202 -25.01 33.09 -6.14
CA THR A 202 -23.69 33.40 -5.59
C THR A 202 -23.76 34.46 -4.49
N SER A 203 -22.96 34.30 -3.44
CA SER A 203 -23.00 35.14 -2.25
C SER A 203 -21.87 36.18 -2.19
N ASN A 204 -21.97 37.10 -1.23
CA ASN A 204 -20.89 37.98 -0.79
C ASN A 204 -20.15 37.45 0.47
N GLY A 205 -20.41 36.20 0.87
CA GLY A 205 -19.92 35.58 2.12
C GLY A 205 -20.73 35.94 3.38
N GLU A 206 -21.71 36.84 3.30
CA GLU A 206 -22.53 37.26 4.43
C GLU A 206 -24.03 36.95 4.21
N GLY A 207 -24.32 35.92 3.42
CA GLY A 207 -25.68 35.44 3.13
C GLY A 207 -26.49 36.32 2.16
N SER A 208 -25.88 37.38 1.59
CA SER A 208 -26.50 38.23 0.57
C SER A 208 -25.89 37.96 -0.82
N PRO A 209 -26.61 38.26 -1.92
CA PRO A 209 -26.07 38.09 -3.27
C PRO A 209 -24.73 38.82 -3.50
N GLY A 210 -23.81 38.19 -4.21
CA GLY A 210 -22.46 38.69 -4.53
C GLY A 210 -21.74 37.80 -5.54
N ASP A 211 -20.43 37.93 -5.69
CA ASP A 211 -19.66 37.30 -6.80
C ASP A 211 -18.74 36.13 -6.37
N ARG A 212 -19.00 35.49 -5.22
CA ARG A 212 -18.17 34.41 -4.67
C ARG A 212 -18.25 33.08 -5.43
N GLY A 213 -19.32 32.87 -6.21
CA GLY A 213 -19.56 31.67 -7.00
C GLY A 213 -19.98 30.43 -6.20
N ASP A 214 -20.46 30.61 -4.96
CA ASP A 214 -20.63 29.55 -3.96
C ASP A 214 -22.07 29.11 -3.71
N CYS A 215 -23.07 29.72 -4.33
CA CYS A 215 -24.49 29.47 -4.05
C CYS A 215 -24.92 29.77 -2.59
N GLY A 216 -24.15 30.60 -1.88
CA GLY A 216 -24.36 30.93 -0.48
C GLY A 216 -25.36 32.04 -0.20
N ALA A 217 -26.26 32.36 -1.13
CA ALA A 217 -27.28 33.40 -0.97
C ALA A 217 -28.61 32.99 -1.61
N THR A 218 -29.70 33.60 -1.16
CA THR A 218 -31.04 33.40 -1.74
C THR A 218 -31.42 34.60 -2.62
N ASP A 219 -32.02 34.36 -3.78
CA ASP A 219 -32.57 35.40 -4.66
C ASP A 219 -34.11 35.39 -4.70
N SER A 220 -34.72 34.41 -4.05
CA SER A 220 -36.16 34.21 -3.96
C SER A 220 -36.52 33.44 -2.69
N THR A 221 -37.81 33.33 -2.40
CA THR A 221 -38.29 32.58 -1.23
C THR A 221 -38.16 31.08 -1.46
N ILE A 222 -37.37 30.41 -0.62
CA ILE A 222 -37.21 28.96 -0.66
C ILE A 222 -38.43 28.29 -0.02
N ILE A 223 -39.04 27.36 -0.75
CA ILE A 223 -40.27 26.66 -0.34
C ILE A 223 -40.17 25.14 -0.40
N ALA A 224 -39.07 24.59 -0.93
CA ALA A 224 -38.86 23.16 -1.10
C ALA A 224 -37.36 22.82 -1.11
N CYS A 225 -37.05 21.55 -0.86
CA CYS A 225 -35.71 21.01 -1.07
C CYS A 225 -35.36 20.92 -2.57
N PRO A 226 -34.07 20.92 -2.93
CA PRO A 226 -33.64 20.84 -4.32
C PRO A 226 -34.00 19.51 -5.02
N GLY A 227 -34.01 19.54 -6.36
CA GLY A 227 -34.37 18.42 -7.24
C GLY A 227 -35.81 18.49 -7.78
N GLU A 228 -36.07 17.87 -8.95
CA GLU A 228 -37.43 17.73 -9.49
C GLU A 228 -38.31 16.89 -8.55
N THR A 229 -37.72 15.80 -8.04
CA THR A 229 -38.17 15.11 -6.85
C THR A 229 -37.29 15.58 -5.70
N ALA A 230 -37.89 15.94 -4.56
CA ALA A 230 -37.13 16.43 -3.41
C ALA A 230 -35.96 15.50 -3.07
N CYS A 231 -34.77 16.07 -2.94
CA CYS A 231 -33.51 15.35 -2.67
C CYS A 231 -33.24 14.23 -3.67
N SER A 232 -33.61 14.46 -4.93
CA SER A 232 -33.48 13.51 -6.05
C SER A 232 -34.10 12.13 -5.79
N GLY A 233 -35.01 12.01 -4.81
CA GLY A 233 -35.54 10.72 -4.35
C GLY A 233 -34.55 9.87 -3.54
N HIS A 234 -33.38 10.40 -3.20
CA HIS A 234 -32.29 9.71 -2.49
C HIS A 234 -31.99 10.33 -1.12
N GLY A 235 -32.96 11.01 -0.52
CA GLY A 235 -32.77 11.62 0.79
C GLY A 235 -34.08 12.04 1.46
N TYR A 236 -33.94 12.44 2.72
CA TYR A 236 -35.00 13.05 3.50
C TYR A 236 -34.85 14.59 3.47
N CYS A 237 -35.95 15.29 3.21
CA CYS A 237 -36.00 16.76 3.22
C CYS A 237 -36.38 17.28 4.61
N SER A 238 -35.58 18.18 5.18
CA SER A 238 -35.82 18.75 6.52
C SER A 238 -37.08 19.61 6.61
N GLY A 239 -37.55 20.16 5.50
CA GLY A 239 -38.56 21.22 5.47
C GLY A 239 -38.03 22.57 5.96
N ALA A 240 -38.95 23.52 6.15
CA ALA A 240 -38.62 24.87 6.59
C ALA A 240 -38.04 24.90 8.02
N PRO A 241 -37.13 25.85 8.32
CA PRO A 241 -36.62 26.89 7.42
C PRO A 241 -35.43 26.46 6.53
N GLN A 242 -34.81 25.30 6.79
CA GLN A 242 -33.50 24.98 6.18
C GLN A 242 -33.58 24.35 4.79
N PHE A 243 -34.65 23.63 4.49
CA PHE A 243 -34.85 22.88 3.23
C PHE A 243 -33.62 22.07 2.81
N ARG A 244 -32.98 21.41 3.78
CA ARG A 244 -31.76 20.62 3.60
C ARG A 244 -32.11 19.17 3.28
N CYS A 245 -31.35 18.59 2.35
CA CYS A 245 -31.41 17.18 2.05
C CYS A 245 -30.44 16.38 2.93
N PHE A 246 -30.95 15.32 3.55
CA PHE A 246 -30.17 14.32 4.27
C PHE A 246 -30.14 13.04 3.43
N CYS A 247 -29.02 12.80 2.77
CA CYS A 247 -28.90 11.71 1.81
C CYS A 247 -28.90 10.34 2.47
N VAL A 248 -29.47 9.35 1.79
CA VAL A 248 -29.32 7.95 2.16
C VAL A 248 -27.90 7.47 1.83
N ALA A 249 -27.47 6.38 2.45
CA ALA A 249 -26.14 5.80 2.20
C ALA A 249 -25.91 5.54 0.70
N GLY A 250 -24.75 5.94 0.19
CA GLY A 250 -24.39 5.84 -1.23
C GLY A 250 -24.76 7.05 -2.07
N TYR A 251 -25.30 8.12 -1.46
CA TYR A 251 -25.55 9.40 -2.12
C TYR A 251 -24.99 10.56 -1.29
N THR A 252 -24.55 11.62 -1.98
CA THR A 252 -23.97 12.84 -1.42
C THR A 252 -24.41 14.05 -2.26
N SER A 253 -23.82 15.23 -2.03
CA SER A 253 -24.20 16.56 -2.55
C SER A 253 -25.49 17.14 -1.95
N GLY A 254 -25.72 18.44 -2.17
CA GLY A 254 -26.84 19.17 -1.57
C GLY A 254 -28.24 18.71 -2.01
N ASP A 255 -28.36 17.97 -3.12
CA ASP A 255 -29.63 17.41 -3.61
C ASP A 255 -29.64 15.87 -3.65
N CYS A 256 -28.62 15.21 -3.08
CA CYS A 256 -28.47 13.76 -3.07
C CYS A 256 -28.43 13.09 -4.45
N SER A 257 -28.01 13.80 -5.51
CA SER A 257 -27.90 13.25 -6.86
C SER A 257 -26.55 12.59 -7.17
N VAL A 258 -25.51 12.86 -6.36
CA VAL A 258 -24.13 12.41 -6.59
C VAL A 258 -23.85 11.12 -5.83
N ARG A 259 -23.09 10.20 -6.43
CA ARG A 259 -22.61 8.99 -5.76
C ARG A 259 -21.14 9.16 -5.34
N PRO A 260 -20.79 8.94 -4.06
CA PRO A 260 -19.40 8.99 -3.65
C PRO A 260 -18.64 7.82 -4.25
N CYS A 261 -17.44 8.08 -4.76
CA CYS A 261 -16.55 7.02 -5.24
C CYS A 261 -15.91 6.24 -4.07
N PRO A 262 -15.50 4.98 -4.30
CA PRO A 262 -14.79 4.19 -3.31
C PRO A 262 -13.51 4.86 -2.84
N GLU A 263 -13.26 4.74 -1.54
CA GLU A 263 -12.00 5.16 -0.94
C GLU A 263 -11.10 3.95 -0.66
N GLY A 264 -9.80 4.15 -0.82
CA GLY A 264 -8.78 3.20 -0.42
C GLY A 264 -7.61 3.94 0.22
N ILE A 265 -6.71 3.22 0.87
CA ILE A 265 -5.45 3.77 1.37
C ILE A 265 -4.74 4.48 0.20
N ALA A 266 -4.32 5.73 0.38
CA ALA A 266 -3.71 6.52 -0.67
C ALA A 266 -2.37 5.94 -1.13
N TRP A 267 -2.10 5.98 -2.44
CA TRP A 267 -0.77 5.67 -2.97
C TRP A 267 0.25 6.72 -2.56
N PHE A 268 -0.15 7.98 -2.68
CA PHE A 268 0.61 9.14 -2.25
C PHE A 268 -0.34 10.13 -1.59
N ASP A 269 0.11 10.75 -0.50
CA ASP A 269 -0.59 11.85 0.14
C ASP A 269 0.40 12.79 0.83
N THR A 270 -0.14 13.90 1.33
CA THR A 270 0.62 14.78 2.22
C THR A 270 0.79 14.08 3.58
N PRO A 271 2.02 13.90 4.09
CA PRO A 271 2.22 13.28 5.39
C PRO A 271 1.48 14.04 6.50
N MET A 272 0.72 13.31 7.30
CA MET A 272 -0.10 13.86 8.38
C MET A 272 0.67 14.00 9.70
N ALA A 273 1.78 13.27 9.85
CA ALA A 273 2.72 13.34 10.97
C ALA A 273 4.09 12.81 10.53
N ASP A 274 5.08 12.89 11.42
CA ASP A 274 6.40 12.31 11.18
C ASP A 274 6.29 10.84 10.78
N ASN A 275 6.76 10.51 9.59
CA ASN A 275 6.79 9.17 9.01
C ASN A 275 5.41 8.50 8.97
N ARG A 276 4.33 9.30 8.90
CA ARG A 276 2.95 8.83 8.79
C ARG A 276 2.26 9.48 7.58
N ALA A 277 1.87 8.63 6.64
CA ALA A 277 1.21 8.94 5.38
C ALA A 277 0.14 7.86 5.10
N HIS A 278 -0.43 7.88 3.90
CA HIS A 278 -1.41 6.92 3.39
C HIS A 278 -2.75 6.91 4.13
N SER A 279 -3.36 8.09 4.29
CA SER A 279 -4.77 8.22 4.66
C SER A 279 -5.68 7.52 3.64
N MET A 280 -6.94 7.25 4.04
CA MET A 280 -7.99 6.94 3.06
C MET A 280 -8.16 8.13 2.11
N ALA A 281 -8.28 7.84 0.83
CA ALA A 281 -8.51 8.81 -0.22
C ALA A 281 -9.45 8.22 -1.27
N VAL A 282 -10.31 9.07 -1.83
CA VAL A 282 -11.13 8.74 -2.99
C VAL A 282 -10.22 8.23 -4.12
N CYS A 283 -10.58 7.09 -4.69
CA CYS A 283 -9.80 6.43 -5.73
C CYS A 283 -8.31 6.27 -5.38
N SER A 284 -8.02 6.03 -4.09
CA SER A 284 -6.67 5.88 -3.52
C SER A 284 -5.73 7.03 -3.89
N GLY A 285 -6.28 8.22 -4.16
CA GLY A 285 -5.53 9.41 -4.55
C GLY A 285 -4.86 9.30 -5.92
N VAL A 286 -5.22 8.33 -6.76
CA VAL A 286 -4.61 8.12 -8.09
C VAL A 286 -5.63 8.09 -9.22
N GLY A 287 -6.83 7.55 -8.97
CA GLY A 287 -7.91 7.54 -9.96
C GLY A 287 -8.72 8.83 -9.96
N VAL A 288 -9.51 9.01 -11.02
CA VAL A 288 -10.49 10.10 -11.15
C VAL A 288 -11.87 9.55 -10.85
N CYS A 289 -12.64 10.25 -10.02
CA CYS A 289 -13.98 9.82 -9.64
C CYS A 289 -15.01 10.17 -10.71
N GLU A 290 -15.76 9.18 -11.21
CA GLU A 290 -16.94 9.40 -12.04
C GLU A 290 -18.19 9.44 -11.14
N GLU A 291 -18.54 10.64 -10.70
CA GLU A 291 -19.61 10.92 -9.73
C GLU A 291 -21.01 10.45 -10.15
N SER A 292 -21.26 10.36 -11.46
CA SER A 292 -22.55 9.89 -11.98
C SER A 292 -22.76 8.39 -11.73
N LEU A 293 -21.66 7.63 -11.67
CA LEU A 293 -21.66 6.19 -11.44
C LEU A 293 -21.26 5.84 -10.00
N GLY A 294 -20.45 6.69 -9.36
CA GLY A 294 -19.77 6.38 -8.10
C GLY A 294 -18.65 5.37 -8.30
N GLU A 295 -17.95 5.44 -9.43
CA GLU A 295 -16.88 4.50 -9.81
C GLU A 295 -15.58 5.25 -10.09
N CYS A 296 -14.45 4.63 -9.74
CA CYS A 296 -13.13 5.20 -9.99
C CYS A 296 -12.60 4.78 -11.36
N THR A 297 -12.19 5.76 -12.17
CA THR A 297 -11.41 5.51 -13.38
C THR A 297 -9.94 5.41 -13.00
N CYS A 298 -9.37 4.21 -13.10
CA CYS A 298 -8.00 3.95 -12.68
C CYS A 298 -7.01 4.13 -13.84
N PRO A 299 -5.97 4.98 -13.71
CA PRO A 299 -4.90 5.01 -14.69
C PRO A 299 -4.09 3.71 -14.64
N VAL A 300 -3.64 3.20 -15.79
CA VAL A 300 -2.74 2.05 -15.83
C VAL A 300 -1.41 2.43 -15.13
N PRO A 301 -0.84 1.60 -14.24
CA PRO A 301 -1.18 0.20 -13.94
C PRO A 301 -1.99 -0.03 -12.65
N PHE A 302 -2.88 0.89 -12.27
CA PHE A 302 -3.70 0.77 -11.06
C PHE A 302 -5.05 0.10 -11.37
N GLU A 303 -5.55 -0.70 -10.42
CA GLU A 303 -6.82 -1.41 -10.49
C GLU A 303 -7.47 -1.55 -9.10
N GLY A 304 -8.65 -2.16 -9.06
CA GLY A 304 -9.51 -2.23 -7.87
C GLY A 304 -10.60 -1.16 -7.92
N ALA A 305 -11.60 -1.29 -7.05
CA ALA A 305 -12.75 -0.39 -7.06
C ALA A 305 -12.39 1.06 -6.69
N ALA A 306 -11.31 1.22 -5.91
CA ALA A 306 -10.74 2.51 -5.53
C ALA A 306 -9.35 2.72 -6.16
N CYS A 307 -8.97 1.99 -7.20
CA CYS A 307 -7.60 2.04 -7.76
C CYS A 307 -6.52 1.71 -6.72
N GLU A 308 -6.87 0.92 -5.71
CA GLU A 308 -6.07 0.71 -4.52
C GLU A 308 -4.95 -0.32 -4.69
N ARG A 309 -4.93 -1.05 -5.81
CA ARG A 309 -3.95 -2.10 -6.12
C ARG A 309 -3.22 -1.78 -7.43
N LEU A 310 -1.98 -2.23 -7.53
CA LEU A 310 -1.32 -2.38 -8.82
C LEU A 310 -1.82 -3.66 -9.45
N MET A 311 -2.06 -3.60 -10.76
CA MET A 311 -2.23 -4.79 -11.59
C MET A 311 -1.04 -5.73 -11.35
N CYS A 312 -1.29 -7.03 -11.47
CA CYS A 312 -0.17 -7.96 -11.63
C CYS A 312 0.73 -7.54 -12.80
N PRO A 313 2.03 -7.90 -12.78
CA PRO A 313 3.08 -7.38 -13.65
C PRO A 313 2.55 -6.83 -15.00
N PRO A 314 2.58 -5.50 -15.20
CA PRO A 314 1.88 -4.85 -16.31
C PRO A 314 2.28 -5.45 -17.66
N GLY A 315 1.29 -5.76 -18.50
CA GLY A 315 1.50 -6.41 -19.79
C GLY A 315 1.40 -7.93 -19.79
N SER A 316 1.14 -8.56 -18.64
CA SER A 316 0.78 -9.98 -18.54
C SER A 316 -0.74 -10.17 -18.58
N ASP A 317 -1.36 -10.09 -19.77
CA ASP A 317 -2.78 -10.42 -19.96
C ASP A 317 -2.92 -11.74 -20.75
N PRO A 318 -3.49 -12.80 -20.16
CA PRO A 318 -4.06 -12.90 -18.81
C PRO A 318 -2.99 -12.82 -17.72
N ALA A 319 -3.39 -12.43 -16.50
CA ALA A 319 -2.50 -12.25 -15.35
C ALA A 319 -1.46 -13.38 -15.23
N CYS A 320 -0.18 -13.02 -15.04
CA CYS A 320 0.93 -13.97 -14.98
C CYS A 320 1.07 -14.85 -16.24
N ASN A 321 0.74 -14.28 -17.41
CA ASN A 321 0.71 -14.95 -18.71
C ASN A 321 -0.14 -16.24 -18.73
N GLY A 322 -1.07 -16.38 -17.77
CA GLY A 322 -1.88 -17.61 -17.59
C GLY A 322 -1.10 -18.81 -17.05
N HIS A 323 0.14 -18.61 -16.57
CA HIS A 323 1.05 -19.64 -16.05
C HIS A 323 1.44 -19.38 -14.59
N GLY A 324 0.53 -18.77 -13.84
CA GLY A 324 0.75 -18.52 -12.43
C GLY A 324 -0.45 -17.88 -11.75
N ARG A 325 -0.28 -17.65 -10.45
CA ARG A 325 -1.26 -16.97 -9.59
C ARG A 325 -0.79 -15.57 -9.27
N CYS A 326 -1.65 -14.60 -9.50
CA CYS A 326 -1.46 -13.23 -9.07
C CYS A 326 -1.77 -13.10 -7.58
N LEU A 327 -0.80 -12.69 -6.78
CA LEU A 327 -0.91 -12.61 -5.31
C LEU A 327 -0.42 -11.24 -4.82
N THR A 328 -1.04 -10.73 -3.75
CA THR A 328 -0.53 -9.53 -3.06
C THR A 328 0.78 -9.83 -2.32
N MET A 329 1.54 -8.80 -1.91
CA MET A 329 2.73 -9.01 -1.08
C MET A 329 2.45 -9.77 0.22
N ALA A 330 1.27 -9.58 0.81
CA ALA A 330 0.83 -10.31 1.99
C ALA A 330 0.69 -11.81 1.71
N GLU A 331 0.11 -12.15 0.57
CA GLU A 331 -0.09 -13.54 0.13
C GLU A 331 1.23 -14.18 -0.35
N LEU A 332 2.07 -13.41 -1.07
CA LEU A 332 3.41 -13.84 -1.48
C LEU A 332 4.29 -14.19 -0.29
N ALA A 333 4.15 -13.48 0.84
CA ALA A 333 4.87 -13.83 2.06
C ALA A 333 4.51 -15.25 2.56
N LEU A 334 3.26 -15.69 2.38
CA LEU A 334 2.83 -17.06 2.72
C LEU A 334 3.36 -18.10 1.73
N GLU A 335 3.68 -17.69 0.51
CA GLU A 335 4.31 -18.54 -0.51
C GLU A 335 5.85 -18.54 -0.44
N ALA A 336 6.43 -17.80 0.51
CA ALA A 336 7.88 -17.72 0.66
C ALA A 336 8.51 -19.09 0.94
N ARG A 337 9.67 -19.30 0.32
CA ARG A 337 10.49 -20.51 0.48
C ARG A 337 11.92 -20.14 0.84
N SER A 338 12.62 -21.02 1.55
CA SER A 338 14.06 -20.89 1.79
C SER A 338 14.85 -21.07 0.48
N SER A 339 16.15 -20.78 0.50
CA SER A 339 17.04 -21.10 -0.63
C SER A 339 17.04 -22.59 -0.99
N LEU A 340 16.68 -23.44 -0.03
CA LEU A 340 16.57 -24.88 -0.19
C LEU A 340 15.15 -25.33 -0.57
N GLY A 341 14.19 -24.41 -0.74
CA GLY A 341 12.82 -24.68 -1.21
C GLY A 341 11.81 -25.00 -0.11
N ASP A 342 12.19 -24.95 1.18
CA ASP A 342 11.26 -25.23 2.28
C ASP A 342 10.31 -24.05 2.53
N PRO A 343 9.01 -24.31 2.81
CA PRO A 343 8.07 -23.28 3.25
C PRO A 343 8.58 -22.48 4.44
N LEU A 344 8.51 -21.16 4.33
CA LEU A 344 8.80 -20.24 5.43
C LEU A 344 7.50 -19.71 6.02
N SER A 345 7.41 -19.69 7.35
CA SER A 345 6.27 -19.08 8.06
C SER A 345 6.52 -17.60 8.30
N ILE A 346 6.56 -16.80 7.23
CA ILE A 346 6.72 -15.34 7.31
C ILE A 346 5.42 -14.63 6.92
N THR A 347 5.26 -13.39 7.40
CA THR A 347 4.09 -12.57 7.09
C THR A 347 4.53 -11.16 6.70
N TYR A 348 3.73 -10.49 5.88
CA TYR A 348 3.93 -9.10 5.49
C TYR A 348 2.59 -8.36 5.59
N GLY A 349 2.54 -7.27 6.36
CA GLY A 349 1.28 -6.54 6.62
C GLY A 349 0.36 -7.12 7.70
N SER A 350 0.80 -8.13 8.46
CA SER A 350 0.00 -8.75 9.52
C SER A 350 -0.20 -7.85 10.75
N THR A 351 0.68 -6.87 10.97
CA THR A 351 0.55 -5.86 12.03
C THR A 351 -0.35 -4.71 11.55
N PRO A 352 -1.53 -4.50 12.16
CA PRO A 352 -2.44 -3.44 11.74
C PRO A 352 -1.79 -2.05 11.83
N ASN A 353 -2.08 -1.19 10.85
CA ASN A 353 -1.62 0.21 10.80
C ASN A 353 -0.09 0.38 10.86
N ASN A 354 0.68 -0.64 10.46
CA ASN A 354 2.14 -0.53 10.40
C ASN A 354 2.55 0.28 9.15
N PRO A 355 3.11 1.50 9.30
CA PRO A 355 3.50 2.33 8.16
C PRO A 355 4.64 1.74 7.33
N ARG A 356 5.32 0.69 7.80
CA ARG A 356 6.38 0.02 7.04
C ARG A 356 5.87 -1.02 6.03
N THR A 357 4.60 -1.39 6.10
CA THR A 357 4.00 -2.45 5.29
C THR A 357 2.60 -2.04 4.83
N TRP A 358 2.39 -0.77 4.51
CA TRP A 358 1.09 -0.22 4.07
C TRP A 358 0.67 -0.75 2.69
N ASP A 359 1.66 -1.20 1.91
CA ASP A 359 1.60 -1.71 0.55
C ASP A 359 1.27 -3.20 0.46
N PHE A 360 1.14 -3.89 1.60
CA PHE A 360 0.96 -5.34 1.71
C PHE A 360 -0.16 -5.92 0.83
N ASN A 361 -1.28 -5.20 0.70
CA ASN A 361 -2.43 -5.58 -0.13
C ASN A 361 -2.56 -4.76 -1.42
N LYS A 362 -1.55 -3.94 -1.73
CA LYS A 362 -1.57 -3.01 -2.87
C LYS A 362 -0.66 -3.45 -3.99
N ILE A 363 0.55 -3.92 -3.65
CA ILE A 363 1.51 -4.42 -4.64
C ILE A 363 1.26 -5.90 -4.86
N GLN A 364 1.24 -6.32 -6.12
CA GLN A 364 1.00 -7.68 -6.54
C GLN A 364 2.18 -8.24 -7.35
N GLY A 365 2.32 -9.56 -7.35
CA GLY A 365 3.31 -10.28 -8.13
C GLY A 365 2.84 -11.70 -8.46
N CYS A 366 3.59 -12.38 -9.31
CA CYS A 366 3.24 -13.70 -9.79
C CYS A 366 3.97 -14.82 -9.05
N VAL A 367 3.24 -15.85 -8.65
CA VAL A 367 3.79 -17.17 -8.31
C VAL A 367 3.54 -18.10 -9.48
N CYS A 368 4.62 -18.51 -10.14
CA CYS A 368 4.52 -19.30 -11.37
C CYS A 368 4.14 -20.75 -11.09
N ASP A 369 3.42 -21.34 -12.05
CA ASP A 369 3.12 -22.75 -12.09
C ASP A 369 4.39 -23.58 -12.35
N GLU A 370 4.33 -24.87 -12.06
CA GLU A 370 5.45 -25.79 -12.28
C GLU A 370 5.89 -25.78 -13.76
N GLY A 371 7.19 -25.59 -13.99
CA GLY A 371 7.75 -25.47 -15.33
C GLY A 371 7.75 -24.06 -15.91
N PHE A 372 7.32 -23.05 -15.16
CA PHE A 372 7.39 -21.64 -15.53
C PHE A 372 8.12 -20.80 -14.47
N GLU A 373 8.75 -19.72 -14.92
CA GLU A 373 9.55 -18.82 -14.10
C GLU A 373 9.59 -17.40 -14.69
N GLY A 374 10.32 -16.51 -14.02
CA GLY A 374 10.36 -15.09 -14.33
C GLY A 374 9.32 -14.30 -13.53
N HIS A 375 9.39 -12.97 -13.64
CA HIS A 375 8.55 -12.08 -12.84
C HIS A 375 7.06 -12.14 -13.15
N ASP A 376 6.72 -12.57 -14.36
CA ASP A 376 5.39 -12.60 -14.96
C ASP A 376 5.03 -14.00 -15.47
N CYS A 377 5.86 -15.01 -15.19
CA CYS A 377 5.67 -16.40 -15.59
C CYS A 377 5.61 -16.66 -17.12
N ALA A 378 6.17 -15.75 -17.92
CA ALA A 378 6.25 -15.93 -19.37
C ALA A 378 7.32 -16.96 -19.80
N ARG A 379 8.32 -17.23 -18.95
CA ARG A 379 9.46 -18.08 -19.30
C ARG A 379 9.22 -19.51 -18.83
N ARG A 380 9.52 -20.49 -19.66
CA ARG A 380 9.56 -21.90 -19.25
C ARG A 380 10.87 -22.21 -18.55
N SER A 381 10.81 -22.91 -17.43
CA SER A 381 12.01 -23.40 -16.74
C SER A 381 12.67 -24.52 -17.52
N CYS A 382 13.99 -24.45 -17.69
CA CYS A 382 14.76 -25.53 -18.29
C CYS A 382 15.17 -26.60 -17.26
N PRO A 383 15.40 -27.85 -17.73
CA PRO A 383 15.99 -28.88 -16.91
C PRO A 383 17.28 -28.42 -16.24
N ARG A 384 17.43 -28.84 -14.99
CA ARG A 384 18.65 -28.62 -14.22
C ARG A 384 19.34 -29.94 -13.94
N GLY A 385 20.66 -29.87 -13.85
CA GLY A 385 21.50 -31.02 -13.69
C GLY A 385 22.89 -30.67 -13.17
N ASP A 386 23.66 -31.74 -13.01
CA ASP A 386 25.06 -31.73 -12.58
C ASP A 386 25.98 -31.53 -13.80
N ASP A 387 27.09 -30.82 -13.65
CA ASP A 387 28.08 -30.72 -14.72
C ASP A 387 28.93 -32.00 -14.72
N PRO A 388 28.93 -32.83 -15.78
CA PRO A 388 29.69 -34.08 -15.76
C PRO A 388 31.22 -33.89 -15.73
N ARG A 389 31.74 -32.65 -15.80
CA ARG A 389 33.17 -32.35 -15.68
C ARG A 389 33.60 -32.04 -14.26
N THR A 390 32.69 -31.80 -13.33
CA THR A 390 33.03 -31.69 -11.92
C THR A 390 33.23 -33.11 -11.34
N THR A 391 34.31 -33.30 -10.58
CA THR A 391 34.72 -34.63 -10.13
C THR A 391 34.72 -34.73 -8.61
N GLY A 392 34.51 -35.92 -8.06
CA GLY A 392 34.56 -36.15 -6.61
C GLY A 392 33.30 -35.68 -5.87
N GLN A 393 32.21 -35.46 -6.60
CA GLN A 393 30.93 -35.07 -6.04
C GLN A 393 30.16 -36.28 -5.49
N THR A 394 29.19 -35.99 -4.65
CA THR A 394 28.35 -36.96 -3.96
C THR A 394 26.90 -36.56 -4.07
N ARG A 395 26.03 -37.55 -4.24
CA ARG A 395 24.57 -37.34 -4.18
C ARG A 395 24.12 -37.23 -2.74
N GLU A 396 23.06 -36.45 -2.53
CA GLU A 396 22.38 -36.43 -1.24
C GLU A 396 21.82 -37.82 -0.94
N VAL A 397 22.13 -38.32 0.25
CA VAL A 397 21.53 -39.52 0.81
C VAL A 397 20.96 -39.17 2.17
N GLN A 398 19.65 -39.31 2.33
CA GLN A 398 19.01 -39.16 3.63
C GLN A 398 18.66 -40.53 4.19
N THR A 399 18.92 -40.74 5.49
CA THR A 399 18.61 -42.00 6.15
C THR A 399 17.43 -41.87 7.08
N ILE A 400 16.49 -42.80 6.96
CA ILE A 400 15.31 -42.88 7.82
C ILE A 400 15.40 -44.14 8.67
N ARG A 401 15.31 -43.96 9.99
CA ARG A 401 15.16 -45.04 10.95
C ARG A 401 13.79 -44.94 11.60
N CYS A 402 12.95 -45.94 11.37
CA CYS A 402 11.62 -45.99 11.98
C CYS A 402 11.32 -47.36 12.60
N VAL A 403 10.60 -47.33 13.71
CA VAL A 403 10.21 -48.51 14.49
C VAL A 403 8.73 -48.42 14.84
N TYR A 404 8.00 -49.51 14.65
CA TYR A 404 6.56 -49.59 14.91
C TYR A 404 6.21 -50.64 15.96
N THR A 405 5.07 -50.44 16.63
CA THR A 405 4.47 -51.42 17.57
C THR A 405 3.32 -52.18 16.93
N THR A 406 2.56 -51.51 16.07
CA THR A 406 1.52 -52.07 15.19
C THR A 406 1.65 -51.42 13.83
N LEU A 407 1.31 -52.13 12.75
CA LEU A 407 1.34 -51.57 11.40
C LEU A 407 0.60 -50.23 11.37
N ALA A 408 1.25 -49.23 10.81
CA ALA A 408 0.76 -47.87 10.80
C ALA A 408 1.18 -47.16 9.53
N THR A 409 0.39 -46.15 9.18
CA THR A 409 0.65 -45.30 8.03
C THR A 409 1.20 -43.96 8.45
N PHE A 410 1.89 -43.30 7.52
CA PHE A 410 2.42 -41.96 7.69
C PHE A 410 2.59 -41.31 6.32
N THR A 411 2.79 -40.01 6.29
CA THR A 411 3.24 -39.30 5.09
C THR A 411 4.57 -38.60 5.37
N LEU A 412 5.36 -38.45 4.30
CA LEU A 412 6.56 -37.63 4.30
C LEU A 412 6.31 -36.36 3.50
N SER A 413 7.02 -35.29 3.82
CA SER A 413 7.03 -34.09 3.00
C SER A 413 8.45 -33.63 2.67
N PHE A 414 8.56 -33.02 1.50
CA PHE A 414 9.79 -32.41 0.99
C PHE A 414 9.44 -31.10 0.30
N ARG A 415 10.06 -29.97 0.71
CA ARG A 415 9.78 -28.64 0.16
C ARG A 415 8.28 -28.31 0.13
N GLY A 416 7.57 -28.71 1.18
CA GLY A 416 6.12 -28.46 1.35
C GLY A 416 5.18 -29.36 0.54
N LYS A 417 5.68 -30.25 -0.32
CA LYS A 417 4.85 -31.26 -1.00
C LYS A 417 4.81 -32.55 -0.21
N VAL A 418 3.64 -33.17 -0.15
CA VAL A 418 3.36 -34.35 0.69
C VAL A 418 3.29 -35.60 -0.18
N SER A 419 3.88 -36.69 0.30
CA SER A 419 3.80 -38.00 -0.34
C SER A 419 2.38 -38.57 -0.31
N PRO A 420 2.07 -39.57 -1.16
CA PRO A 420 0.95 -40.47 -0.91
C PRO A 420 1.08 -41.13 0.47
N LEU A 421 -0.01 -41.75 0.95
CA LEU A 421 -0.02 -42.48 2.22
C LEU A 421 0.98 -43.65 2.16
N LEU A 422 1.97 -43.64 3.06
CA LEU A 422 3.01 -44.67 3.17
C LEU A 422 2.67 -45.63 4.30
N SER A 423 3.18 -46.87 4.23
CA SER A 423 2.97 -47.89 5.26
C SER A 423 4.29 -48.30 5.93
N SER A 424 4.25 -48.59 7.23
CA SER A 424 5.40 -49.08 8.00
C SER A 424 5.95 -50.43 7.52
N ASN A 425 5.20 -51.21 6.74
CA ASN A 425 5.65 -52.48 6.13
C ASN A 425 5.83 -52.42 4.60
N MET A 426 5.80 -51.22 4.01
CA MET A 426 6.00 -50.99 2.59
C MET A 426 7.34 -51.56 2.10
N LEU A 427 7.37 -52.11 0.88
CA LEU A 427 8.60 -52.60 0.24
C LEU A 427 9.43 -51.43 -0.30
N ALA A 428 10.73 -51.63 -0.48
CA ALA A 428 11.63 -50.57 -0.94
C ALA A 428 11.23 -50.01 -2.32
N ALA A 429 10.80 -50.87 -3.25
CA ALA A 429 10.37 -50.45 -4.59
C ALA A 429 9.08 -49.60 -4.55
N ASP A 430 8.14 -49.94 -3.67
CA ASP A 430 6.89 -49.19 -3.50
C ASP A 430 7.15 -47.83 -2.85
N LEU A 431 8.08 -47.77 -1.88
CA LEU A 431 8.50 -46.50 -1.28
C LEU A 431 9.18 -45.60 -2.31
N GLN A 432 10.06 -46.18 -3.14
CA GLN A 432 10.71 -45.45 -4.23
C GLN A 432 9.67 -44.86 -5.19
N ALA A 433 8.72 -45.67 -5.64
CA ALA A 433 7.66 -45.22 -6.53
C ALA A 433 6.79 -44.12 -5.88
N ALA A 434 6.42 -44.28 -4.60
CA ALA A 434 5.62 -43.29 -3.88
C ALA A 434 6.34 -41.95 -3.72
N LEU A 435 7.64 -41.96 -3.36
CA LEU A 435 8.43 -40.73 -3.23
C LEU A 435 8.65 -40.05 -4.58
N ALA A 436 8.82 -40.82 -5.66
CA ALA A 436 8.99 -40.28 -7.01
C ALA A 436 7.74 -39.55 -7.55
N THR A 437 6.55 -39.77 -6.95
CA THR A 437 5.34 -39.00 -7.31
C THR A 437 5.31 -37.59 -6.72
N VAL A 438 6.20 -37.28 -5.77
CA VAL A 438 6.31 -35.94 -5.19
C VAL A 438 7.16 -35.08 -6.12
N SER A 439 6.55 -34.09 -6.80
CA SER A 439 7.24 -33.34 -7.87
C SER A 439 8.52 -32.62 -7.41
N THR A 440 8.58 -32.21 -6.14
CA THR A 440 9.79 -31.58 -5.58
C THR A 440 10.93 -32.56 -5.28
N ILE A 441 10.65 -33.87 -5.17
CA ILE A 441 11.65 -34.94 -4.96
C ILE A 441 12.18 -35.42 -6.32
N GLY A 442 11.28 -35.73 -7.25
CA GLY A 442 11.60 -36.37 -8.52
C GLY A 442 12.18 -37.78 -8.33
N ASP A 443 13.09 -38.19 -9.21
CA ASP A 443 13.66 -39.55 -9.15
C ASP A 443 14.52 -39.75 -7.90
N VAL A 444 14.31 -40.89 -7.25
CA VAL A 444 15.07 -41.35 -6.08
C VAL A 444 15.43 -42.81 -6.24
N GLN A 445 16.49 -43.23 -5.55
CA GLN A 445 16.81 -44.63 -5.33
C GLN A 445 16.64 -44.96 -3.84
N VAL A 446 15.87 -45.99 -3.52
CA VAL A 446 15.62 -46.42 -2.14
C VAL A 446 16.26 -47.77 -1.88
N SER A 447 17.03 -47.88 -0.79
CA SER A 447 17.62 -49.14 -0.34
C SER A 447 17.40 -49.36 1.16
N TYR A 448 17.19 -50.61 1.56
CA TYR A 448 16.94 -51.02 2.95
C TYR A 448 18.11 -51.84 3.46
N SER A 449 18.63 -51.51 4.64
CA SER A 449 19.73 -52.27 5.27
C SER A 449 19.35 -53.72 5.60
N ALA A 450 18.06 -54.00 5.80
CA ALA A 450 17.52 -55.35 6.01
C ALA A 450 17.14 -56.09 4.71
N GLY A 451 17.38 -55.48 3.54
CA GLY A 451 17.08 -56.02 2.22
C GLY A 451 15.79 -55.45 1.59
N PRO A 452 15.66 -55.46 0.25
CA PRO A 452 14.61 -54.73 -0.47
C PRO A 452 13.18 -55.26 -0.24
N ASN A 453 13.05 -56.53 0.18
CA ASN A 453 11.78 -57.18 0.47
C ASN A 453 11.40 -57.11 1.97
N SER A 454 12.21 -56.42 2.78
CA SER A 454 11.85 -56.11 4.16
C SER A 454 10.87 -54.94 4.22
N GLY A 455 10.15 -54.80 5.33
CA GLY A 455 9.29 -53.64 5.56
C GLY A 455 10.11 -52.37 5.85
N ALA A 456 9.57 -51.22 5.43
CA ALA A 456 10.18 -49.90 5.63
C ALA A 456 10.65 -49.68 7.08
N CYS A 457 9.76 -49.84 8.04
CA CYS A 457 10.04 -49.79 9.47
C CYS A 457 10.12 -51.21 10.05
N THR A 458 10.74 -51.36 11.22
CA THR A 458 10.83 -52.66 11.91
C THR A 458 9.99 -52.70 13.17
N LEU A 459 9.61 -53.89 13.61
CA LEU A 459 8.98 -54.07 14.92
C LEU A 459 9.95 -53.67 16.04
N SER A 460 9.41 -53.20 17.17
CA SER A 460 10.18 -52.72 18.32
C SER A 460 11.16 -53.71 18.94
N ASN A 461 11.01 -55.00 18.65
CA ASN A 461 11.86 -56.10 19.12
C ASN A 461 12.89 -56.59 18.08
N GLN A 462 13.02 -55.90 16.94
CA GLN A 462 13.94 -56.26 15.86
C GLN A 462 15.04 -55.22 15.67
N ALA A 463 16.16 -55.63 15.06
CA ALA A 463 17.19 -54.69 14.62
C ALA A 463 16.59 -53.71 13.62
N ALA A 464 16.85 -52.41 13.81
CA ALA A 464 16.22 -51.37 13.01
C ALA A 464 16.66 -51.44 11.54
N ASN A 465 15.68 -51.44 10.63
CA ASN A 465 15.94 -51.21 9.21
C ASN A 465 16.31 -49.74 9.02
N ILE A 466 17.39 -49.50 8.29
CA ILE A 466 17.79 -48.17 7.84
C ILE A 466 17.38 -48.05 6.39
N ILE A 467 16.48 -47.10 6.13
CA ILE A 467 16.06 -46.72 4.79
C ILE A 467 17.04 -45.65 4.31
N SER A 468 17.76 -45.90 3.23
CA SER A 468 18.56 -44.88 2.54
C SER A 468 17.83 -44.40 1.30
N VAL A 469 17.53 -43.10 1.26
CA VAL A 469 16.92 -42.42 0.12
C VAL A 469 18.01 -41.59 -0.57
N THR A 470 18.47 -42.05 -1.73
CA THR A 470 19.42 -41.31 -2.57
C THR A 470 18.65 -40.47 -3.56
N PHE A 471 18.87 -39.15 -3.55
CA PHE A 471 18.21 -38.24 -4.48
C PHE A 471 18.93 -38.25 -5.83
N ILE A 472 18.18 -38.54 -6.89
CA ILE A 472 18.69 -38.58 -8.26
C ILE A 472 18.38 -37.29 -8.99
N SER A 473 17.14 -36.80 -8.88
CA SER A 473 16.71 -35.58 -9.58
C SER A 473 16.95 -34.29 -8.81
N ALA A 474 16.69 -34.28 -7.50
CA ALA A 474 17.06 -33.15 -6.66
C ALA A 474 18.57 -33.23 -6.35
N LEU A 475 19.30 -32.16 -6.67
CA LEU A 475 20.76 -32.08 -6.55
C LEU A 475 21.18 -30.99 -5.53
N GLY A 476 22.41 -31.10 -5.04
CA GLY A 476 22.99 -30.23 -4.00
C GLY A 476 22.74 -30.73 -2.58
N ASP A 477 23.07 -29.89 -1.59
CA ASP A 477 22.79 -30.11 -0.17
C ASP A 477 21.29 -29.87 0.08
N LEU A 478 20.52 -30.94 0.28
CA LEU A 478 19.06 -30.87 0.31
C LEU A 478 18.54 -30.73 1.75
N PRO A 479 17.37 -30.08 1.95
CA PRO A 479 16.76 -30.06 3.26
C PRO A 479 16.28 -31.47 3.66
N PRO A 480 16.17 -31.78 4.97
CA PRO A 480 15.69 -33.08 5.40
C PRO A 480 14.25 -33.32 4.96
N LEU A 481 13.94 -34.57 4.58
CA LEU A 481 12.57 -35.07 4.55
C LEU A 481 11.93 -34.86 5.92
N LEU A 482 10.65 -34.51 5.94
CA LEU A 482 9.90 -34.30 7.17
C LEU A 482 8.82 -35.38 7.31
N VAL A 483 8.66 -35.92 8.51
CA VAL A 483 7.52 -36.79 8.83
C VAL A 483 6.35 -35.93 9.32
N ASN A 484 5.21 -36.08 8.68
CA ASN A 484 4.04 -35.24 8.93
C ASN A 484 3.29 -35.66 10.21
N ALA A 485 2.38 -34.78 10.66
CA ALA A 485 1.66 -34.94 11.92
C ALA A 485 0.58 -36.05 11.90
N ASP A 486 0.26 -36.60 10.74
CA ASP A 486 -0.61 -37.77 10.57
C ASP A 486 0.04 -39.07 11.10
N ARG A 487 1.35 -39.06 11.34
CA ARG A 487 2.05 -40.15 12.03
C ARG A 487 1.50 -40.33 13.45
N ASN A 488 0.94 -41.51 13.72
CA ASN A 488 0.57 -41.91 15.07
C ASN A 488 1.82 -42.26 15.90
N ALA A 489 2.22 -41.36 16.81
CA ALA A 489 3.41 -41.54 17.65
C ALA A 489 3.31 -42.71 18.65
N VAL A 490 2.14 -43.28 18.89
CA VAL A 490 1.98 -44.49 19.73
C VAL A 490 2.30 -45.75 18.91
N LEU A 491 1.85 -45.78 17.65
CA LEU A 491 2.04 -46.93 16.76
C LEU A 491 3.41 -46.91 16.07
N LEU A 492 3.95 -45.72 15.81
CA LEU A 492 5.26 -45.44 15.22
C LEU A 492 6.08 -44.52 16.16
N PRO A 493 6.54 -45.03 17.32
CA PRO A 493 7.18 -44.21 18.35
C PRO A 493 8.58 -43.71 17.98
N VAL A 494 9.28 -44.40 17.07
CA VAL A 494 10.61 -43.97 16.61
C VAL A 494 10.50 -43.61 15.15
N PHE A 495 10.88 -42.37 14.82
CA PHE A 495 11.03 -41.91 13.45
C PHE A 495 12.12 -40.83 13.44
N ILE A 496 13.29 -41.20 12.92
CA ILE A 496 14.49 -40.34 12.88
C ILE A 496 14.92 -40.23 11.42
N ILE A 497 15.14 -39.01 10.95
CA ILE A 497 15.64 -38.70 9.62
C ILE A 497 16.97 -37.99 9.79
N ASN A 498 18.04 -38.50 9.16
CA ASN A 498 19.36 -37.87 9.13
C ASN A 498 19.66 -37.39 7.72
N SER A 499 20.13 -36.15 7.59
CA SER A 499 20.58 -35.51 6.35
C SER A 499 21.90 -34.75 6.54
N ASP A 500 22.53 -34.90 7.70
CA ASP A 500 23.65 -34.06 8.13
C ASP A 500 25.02 -34.64 7.77
N GLY A 501 25.06 -35.78 7.07
CA GLY A 501 26.28 -36.53 6.75
C GLY A 501 26.67 -37.55 7.83
N ILE A 502 25.83 -37.76 8.86
CA ILE A 502 26.04 -38.72 9.95
C ILE A 502 25.07 -39.90 9.77
N SER A 503 25.35 -41.03 10.44
CA SER A 503 24.44 -42.19 10.47
C SER A 503 24.08 -42.74 9.08
N GLY A 504 25.07 -42.73 8.19
CA GLY A 504 24.93 -43.22 6.81
C GLY A 504 24.26 -42.25 5.85
N SER A 505 23.87 -41.05 6.30
CA SER A 505 23.48 -39.97 5.40
C SER A 505 24.71 -39.34 4.75
N VAL A 506 24.51 -38.68 3.61
CA VAL A 506 25.55 -38.01 2.82
C VAL A 506 25.00 -36.67 2.36
N ARG A 507 25.75 -35.59 2.59
CA ARG A 507 25.39 -34.28 2.03
C ARG A 507 25.73 -34.23 0.56
N GLY A 508 24.76 -33.84 -0.26
CA GLY A 508 24.92 -33.69 -1.68
C GLY A 508 25.85 -32.53 -2.02
N THR A 509 26.74 -32.76 -2.99
CA THR A 509 27.66 -31.77 -3.54
C THR A 509 27.52 -31.60 -5.04
N ASN A 510 26.70 -32.44 -5.70
CA ASN A 510 26.36 -32.28 -7.12
C ASN A 510 25.73 -30.90 -7.38
N GLU A 511 26.10 -30.27 -8.48
CA GLU A 511 25.52 -28.98 -8.85
C GLU A 511 24.06 -29.15 -9.29
N ASN A 512 23.27 -28.09 -9.11
CA ASN A 512 21.90 -28.01 -9.62
C ASN A 512 21.77 -26.84 -10.60
N SER A 513 22.47 -26.96 -11.73
CA SER A 513 22.66 -25.87 -12.68
C SER A 513 21.73 -25.99 -13.88
N GLU A 514 21.26 -24.86 -14.39
CA GLU A 514 20.48 -24.81 -15.64
C GLU A 514 21.28 -25.45 -16.77
N CYS A 515 20.67 -26.42 -17.45
CA CYS A 515 21.29 -27.19 -18.52
C CYS A 515 22.69 -27.74 -18.14
N SER A 516 22.89 -28.10 -16.87
CA SER A 516 24.15 -28.63 -16.35
C SER A 516 25.37 -27.73 -16.65
N ASN A 517 25.19 -26.41 -16.83
CA ASN A 517 26.22 -25.47 -17.34
C ASN A 517 26.78 -25.81 -18.73
N ASN A 518 26.09 -26.67 -19.47
CA ASN A 518 26.56 -27.32 -20.68
C ASN A 518 25.60 -27.16 -21.87
N GLY A 519 24.70 -26.18 -21.77
CA GLY A 519 23.81 -25.78 -22.84
C GLY A 519 23.20 -24.42 -22.57
N LEU A 520 22.45 -23.94 -23.56
CA LEU A 520 21.65 -22.72 -23.45
C LEU A 520 20.17 -23.10 -23.28
N CYS A 521 19.50 -22.50 -22.31
CA CYS A 521 18.07 -22.67 -22.14
C CYS A 521 17.30 -21.86 -23.21
N ASP A 522 16.43 -22.54 -23.96
CA ASP A 522 15.39 -21.88 -24.73
C ASP A 522 14.16 -21.69 -23.83
N TYR A 523 14.00 -20.49 -23.27
CA TYR A 523 12.90 -20.17 -22.36
C TYR A 523 11.51 -20.17 -23.03
N SER A 524 11.41 -20.24 -24.36
CA SER A 524 10.12 -20.34 -25.05
C SER A 524 9.59 -21.78 -25.09
N THR A 525 10.49 -22.76 -25.09
CA THR A 525 10.18 -24.20 -25.13
C THR A 525 10.48 -24.92 -23.81
N GLY A 526 11.34 -24.35 -22.96
CA GLY A 526 11.84 -24.98 -21.74
C GLY A 526 12.87 -26.09 -22.01
N THR A 527 13.55 -26.05 -23.16
CA THR A 527 14.49 -27.10 -23.57
C THR A 527 15.94 -26.61 -23.57
N CYS A 528 16.86 -27.44 -23.12
CA CYS A 528 18.29 -27.16 -23.19
C CYS A 528 18.87 -27.50 -24.57
N GLN A 529 19.53 -26.51 -25.19
CA GLN A 529 20.35 -26.69 -26.38
C GLN A 529 21.78 -27.00 -25.94
N CYS A 530 22.16 -28.27 -26.00
CA CYS A 530 23.47 -28.72 -25.52
C CYS A 530 24.62 -28.22 -26.40
N PHE A 531 25.74 -27.85 -25.77
CA PHE A 531 26.98 -27.54 -26.46
C PHE A 531 27.57 -28.79 -27.11
N ASP A 532 28.49 -28.59 -28.07
CA ASP A 532 29.12 -29.70 -28.78
C ASP A 532 29.74 -30.71 -27.80
N GLY A 533 29.35 -31.97 -27.98
CA GLY A 533 29.81 -33.05 -27.13
C GLY A 533 29.06 -33.32 -25.85
N MET A 534 27.98 -32.59 -25.63
CA MET A 534 27.11 -32.76 -24.47
C MET A 534 25.79 -33.36 -24.93
N ALA A 535 25.25 -34.26 -24.12
CA ALA A 535 23.94 -34.87 -24.36
C ALA A 535 23.15 -34.99 -23.07
N SER A 536 21.90 -35.42 -23.20
CA SER A 536 20.99 -35.63 -22.07
C SER A 536 21.49 -36.74 -21.15
N SER A 537 21.41 -36.51 -19.84
CA SER A 537 21.84 -37.48 -18.84
C SER A 537 20.69 -38.32 -18.30
N ASN A 538 21.03 -39.41 -17.61
CA ASN A 538 20.12 -40.15 -16.73
C ASN A 538 20.24 -39.69 -15.26
N GLY A 539 20.99 -38.63 -14.99
CA GLY A 539 21.35 -38.15 -13.65
C GLY A 539 22.45 -38.98 -12.99
N LEU A 540 22.66 -40.24 -13.35
CA LEU A 540 23.65 -41.14 -12.74
C LEU A 540 24.98 -41.16 -13.52
N GLY A 541 25.31 -40.10 -14.25
CA GLY A 541 26.52 -39.99 -15.07
C GLY A 541 26.48 -40.79 -16.38
N GLY A 542 25.34 -41.35 -16.76
CA GLY A 542 25.12 -42.03 -18.04
C GLY A 542 24.21 -41.25 -18.98
N LEU A 543 24.12 -41.69 -20.23
CA LEU A 543 23.18 -41.18 -21.22
C LEU A 543 21.72 -41.44 -20.77
N GLY A 544 20.83 -40.45 -20.93
CA GLY A 544 19.43 -40.57 -20.55
C GLY A 544 18.53 -39.52 -21.19
N LEU A 545 17.33 -39.32 -20.62
CA LEU A 545 16.25 -38.51 -21.21
C LEU A 545 15.94 -37.23 -20.43
N ARG A 546 16.79 -36.81 -19.49
CA ARG A 546 16.53 -35.62 -18.66
C ARG A 546 16.57 -34.29 -19.41
N ALA A 547 17.08 -34.28 -20.65
CA ALA A 547 17.22 -33.07 -21.47
C ALA A 547 18.03 -31.95 -20.77
N ASP A 548 19.00 -32.33 -19.93
CA ASP A 548 19.75 -31.43 -19.05
C ASP A 548 21.17 -31.14 -19.54
N CYS A 549 21.62 -31.74 -20.64
CA CYS A 549 23.01 -31.64 -21.11
C CYS A 549 24.06 -32.15 -20.09
N GLY A 550 23.65 -33.01 -19.15
CA GLY A 550 24.50 -33.51 -18.08
C GLY A 550 25.35 -34.74 -18.43
N TYR A 551 25.47 -35.12 -19.71
CA TYR A 551 26.27 -36.27 -20.13
C TYR A 551 27.35 -35.88 -21.14
N LEU A 552 28.61 -36.22 -20.84
CA LEU A 552 29.74 -36.01 -21.74
C LEU A 552 29.81 -37.16 -22.77
N VAL A 553 29.56 -36.85 -24.04
CA VAL A 553 29.62 -37.84 -25.12
C VAL A 553 31.09 -38.21 -25.40
N PRO A 554 31.48 -39.50 -25.30
CA PRO A 554 32.83 -39.96 -25.61
C PRO A 554 33.24 -39.64 -27.06
N GLU A 555 34.50 -39.24 -27.29
CA GLU A 555 35.03 -38.92 -28.63
C GLU A 555 34.87 -40.06 -29.65
N THR A 556 34.91 -41.32 -29.18
CA THR A 556 34.75 -42.50 -30.04
C THR A 556 33.37 -42.59 -30.70
N ILE A 557 32.35 -41.97 -30.10
CA ILE A 557 30.97 -41.94 -30.64
C ILE A 557 30.79 -40.72 -31.56
N ARG A 558 31.51 -39.61 -31.32
CA ARG A 558 31.43 -38.40 -32.17
C ARG A 558 32.01 -38.60 -33.56
N LEU A 559 33.00 -39.48 -33.71
CA LEU A 559 33.67 -39.75 -34.99
C LEU A 559 32.91 -40.73 -35.89
N ALA A 560 31.89 -41.43 -35.39
CA ALA A 560 31.08 -42.35 -36.17
C ALA A 560 30.11 -41.63 -37.14
N ASP A 561 29.83 -40.34 -36.90
CA ASP A 561 28.87 -39.55 -37.69
C ASP A 561 29.54 -38.72 -38.80
N VAL A 562 30.87 -38.83 -38.96
CA VAL A 562 31.66 -38.09 -39.97
C VAL A 562 32.24 -39.02 -41.04
N SER A 563 31.90 -40.32 -41.04
CA SER A 563 32.39 -41.29 -42.03
C SER A 563 31.40 -41.66 -43.14
N GLU A 564 30.24 -40.99 -43.24
CA GLU A 564 29.32 -41.14 -44.39
C GLU A 564 28.75 -39.78 -44.85
N VAL A 565 29.60 -38.97 -45.50
CA VAL A 565 29.17 -37.93 -46.48
C VAL A 565 30.13 -37.92 -47.66
#